data_AF-R5IWY5-F1
#
_entry.id   AF-R5IWY5-F1
#
_cell.length_a   1.000
_cell.length_b   1.000
_cell.length_c   1.000
_cell.angle_alpha   90.00
_cell.angle_beta   90.00
_cell.angle_gamma   90.00
#
_symmetry.space_group_name_H-M   'P 1'
#
loop_
_entity.id
_entity.type
_entity.pdbx_description
1 polymer ?
#
loop_
_entity_poly.entity_id
_entity_poly.type
_entity_poly.pdbx_seq_one_letter_code
_entity_poly.pdbx_strand_id
1 'polypeptide(L)'
;MANKYNNALKKKLCEDICFNGYSTIKTAEEYGVPLKTLEKWITAFNKDNHCFDSSGESNNFNIISPIKQNTFYDDLSTNELKKLLIKKDIEITRLKKNYLVTKQNTSEKKVFVSFFKKNTK
;
A
#
# COMPACT_ATOMS: atom_id res chain seq x y z
N MET A 1 -21.40 18.55 16.93
CA MET A 1 -19.95 18.23 16.80
C MET A 1 -19.81 16.92 16.04
N ALA A 2 -19.08 16.90 14.92
CA ALA A 2 -18.84 15.65 14.19
C ALA A 2 -17.64 14.93 14.83
N ASN A 3 -17.91 13.96 15.71
CA ASN A 3 -16.87 13.03 16.16
C ASN A 3 -16.34 12.30 14.92
N LYS A 4 -15.10 12.60 14.54
CA LYS A 4 -14.46 11.98 13.38
C LYS A 4 -13.98 10.59 13.80
N TYR A 5 -14.85 9.61 13.65
CA TYR A 5 -14.50 8.21 13.88
C TYR A 5 -13.44 7.74 12.87
N ASN A 6 -12.44 7.00 13.35
CA ASN A 6 -11.39 6.40 12.53
C ASN A 6 -12.01 5.46 11.47
N ASN A 7 -11.57 5.57 10.22
CA ASN A 7 -12.06 4.74 9.13
C ASN A 7 -11.77 3.24 9.35
N ALA A 8 -10.65 2.90 9.99
CA ALA A 8 -10.34 1.51 10.34
C ALA A 8 -11.38 0.90 11.29
N LEU A 9 -11.87 1.70 12.26
CA LEU A 9 -12.92 1.28 13.19
C LEU A 9 -14.26 1.11 12.49
N LYS A 10 -14.62 2.02 11.56
CA LYS A 10 -15.84 1.90 10.75
C LYS A 10 -15.83 0.61 9.93
N LYS A 11 -14.71 0.33 9.26
CA LYS A 11 -14.53 -0.89 8.45
C LYS A 11 -14.70 -2.15 9.29
N LYS A 12 -13.98 -2.25 10.41
CA LYS A 12 -14.08 -3.38 11.33
C LYS A 12 -15.53 -3.64 11.77
N LEU A 13 -16.24 -2.61 12.23
CA LEU A 13 -17.62 -2.74 12.69
C LEU A 13 -18.58 -3.19 11.57
N CYS A 14 -18.39 -2.69 10.35
CA CYS A 14 -19.22 -3.10 9.21
C CYS A 14 -18.92 -4.56 8.79
N GLU A 15 -17.66 -4.98 8.79
CA GLU A 15 -17.28 -6.38 8.49
C GLU A 15 -17.85 -7.35 9.53
N ASP A 16 -17.74 -6.98 10.80
CA ASP A 16 -18.28 -7.72 11.94
C ASP A 16 -19.80 -7.91 11.84
N ILE A 17 -20.54 -6.91 11.37
CA ILE A 17 -22.00 -7.00 11.23
C ILE A 17 -22.40 -7.74 9.95
N CYS A 18 -21.74 -7.45 8.81
CA CYS A 18 -22.12 -8.03 7.52
C CYS A 18 -21.63 -9.47 7.32
N PHE A 19 -20.45 -9.84 7.83
CA PHE A 19 -19.87 -11.18 7.66
C PHE A 19 -20.04 -12.07 8.89
N ASN A 20 -19.85 -11.52 10.10
CA ASN A 20 -19.94 -12.30 11.35
C ASN A 20 -21.36 -12.28 11.96
N GLY A 21 -22.29 -11.48 11.40
CA GLY A 21 -23.69 -11.46 11.80
C GLY A 21 -23.95 -10.86 13.19
N TYR A 22 -23.06 -10.00 13.68
CA TYR A 22 -23.25 -9.36 14.99
C TYR A 22 -24.44 -8.38 15.00
N SER A 23 -25.08 -8.27 16.17
CA SER A 23 -26.21 -7.36 16.37
C SER A 23 -25.75 -5.91 16.42
N THR A 24 -26.22 -5.10 15.47
CA THR A 24 -25.92 -3.66 15.35
C THR A 24 -26.14 -2.88 16.65
N ILE A 25 -27.14 -3.25 17.44
CA ILE A 25 -27.47 -2.57 18.71
C ILE A 25 -26.38 -2.83 19.75
N LYS A 26 -25.94 -4.10 19.89
CA LYS A 26 -24.90 -4.46 20.86
C LYS A 26 -23.55 -3.84 20.52
N THR A 27 -23.16 -3.88 19.24
CA THR A 27 -21.91 -3.26 18.79
C THR A 27 -21.95 -1.73 18.90
N ALA A 28 -23.12 -1.10 18.71
CA ALA A 28 -23.27 0.34 18.91
C ALA A 28 -23.04 0.74 20.38
N GLU A 29 -23.61 0.00 21.32
CA GLU A 29 -23.44 0.25 22.76
C GLU A 29 -22.01 -0.01 23.23
N GLU A 30 -21.41 -1.12 22.81
CA GLU A 30 -20.05 -1.52 23.21
C GLU A 30 -18.99 -0.50 22.76
N TYR A 31 -19.13 0.03 21.55
CA TYR A 31 -18.18 0.99 20.98
C TYR A 31 -18.59 2.45 21.19
N GLY A 32 -19.69 2.72 21.91
CA GLY A 32 -20.20 4.07 22.17
C GLY A 32 -20.56 4.86 20.90
N VAL A 33 -20.98 4.16 19.84
CA VAL A 33 -21.35 4.78 18.55
C VAL A 33 -22.87 4.90 18.48
N PRO A 34 -23.43 6.08 18.14
CA PRO A 34 -24.88 6.20 17.97
C PRO A 34 -25.41 5.23 16.90
N LEU A 35 -26.48 4.50 17.21
CA LEU A 35 -27.06 3.47 16.32
C LEU A 35 -27.28 3.98 14.89
N LYS A 36 -27.90 5.16 14.76
CA LYS A 36 -28.17 5.81 13.47
C LYS A 36 -26.91 6.12 12.66
N THR A 37 -25.77 6.29 13.32
CA THR A 37 -24.47 6.50 12.67
C THR A 37 -23.94 5.17 12.11
N LEU A 38 -24.04 4.11 12.90
CA LEU A 38 -23.59 2.78 12.52
C LEU A 38 -24.42 2.22 11.35
N GLU A 39 -25.75 2.40 11.37
CA GLU A 39 -26.64 2.02 10.26
C GLU A 39 -26.27 2.70 8.94
N LYS A 40 -25.89 3.99 8.99
CA LYS A 40 -25.40 4.71 7.81
C LYS A 40 -24.09 4.11 7.29
N TRP A 41 -23.19 3.69 8.18
CA TRP A 41 -21.94 3.05 7.77
C TRP A 41 -22.18 1.70 7.12
N ILE A 42 -23.06 0.87 7.69
CA ILE A 42 -23.44 -0.43 7.11
C ILE A 42 -24.07 -0.23 5.73
N THR A 43 -24.96 0.76 5.58
CA THR A 43 -25.59 1.06 4.30
C THR A 43 -24.57 1.51 3.25
N ALA A 44 -23.59 2.32 3.65
CA ALA A 44 -22.50 2.73 2.76
C ALA A 44 -21.61 1.54 2.40
N PHE A 45 -21.27 0.69 3.36
CA PHE A 45 -20.46 -0.52 3.18
C PHE A 45 -21.12 -1.52 2.23
N ASN A 46 -22.43 -1.77 2.37
CA ASN A 46 -23.16 -2.67 1.47
C ASN A 46 -23.27 -2.13 0.03
N LYS A 47 -23.16 -0.81 -0.17
CA LYS A 47 -23.10 -0.22 -1.52
C LYS A 47 -21.70 -0.32 -2.11
N ASP A 48 -20.69 -0.09 -1.28
CA ASP A 48 -19.28 -0.15 -1.65
C ASP A 48 -18.47 -0.68 -0.46
N ASN A 49 -18.01 -1.93 -0.58
CA ASN A 49 -17.21 -2.60 0.45
C ASN A 49 -15.87 -1.89 0.71
N HIS A 50 -15.43 -1.01 -0.20
CA HIS A 50 -14.20 -0.24 -0.07
C HIS A 50 -14.42 1.19 0.44
N CYS A 51 -15.65 1.58 0.84
CA CYS A 51 -15.93 2.99 1.18
C CYS A 51 -15.17 3.53 2.41
N PHE A 52 -14.61 2.65 3.23
CA PHE A 52 -13.77 2.99 4.38
C PHE A 52 -12.30 2.67 4.20
N ASP A 53 -11.90 2.11 3.06
CA ASP A 53 -10.48 1.98 2.76
C ASP A 53 -9.91 3.38 2.68
N SER A 54 -8.92 3.65 3.54
CA SER A 54 -8.22 4.92 3.49
C SER A 54 -7.69 5.06 2.08
N SER A 55 -8.21 6.03 1.33
CA SER A 55 -7.58 6.56 0.12
C SER A 55 -6.30 7.30 0.50
N GLY A 56 -5.48 6.68 1.36
CA GLY A 56 -4.07 6.96 1.49
C GLY A 56 -3.45 6.50 0.19
N GLU A 57 -3.61 7.36 -0.81
CA GLU A 57 -2.82 7.43 -2.00
C GLU A 57 -2.71 6.07 -2.70
N SER A 58 -3.45 5.93 -3.80
CA SER A 58 -2.80 5.45 -5.01
C SER A 58 -1.57 6.35 -5.25
N ASN A 59 -0.53 6.09 -4.48
CA ASN A 59 0.82 6.42 -4.80
C ASN A 59 1.08 5.59 -6.06
N ASN A 60 0.64 6.14 -7.18
CA ASN A 60 1.14 5.92 -8.52
C ASN A 60 2.63 6.34 -8.61
N PHE A 61 3.38 6.18 -7.53
CA PHE A 61 4.74 5.74 -7.67
C PHE A 61 4.63 4.32 -8.21
N ASN A 62 5.05 4.15 -9.46
CA ASN A 62 5.75 2.95 -9.88
C ASN A 62 6.88 2.66 -8.87
N ILE A 63 6.56 2.25 -7.65
CA ILE A 63 7.50 1.58 -6.80
C ILE A 63 7.57 0.21 -7.43
N ILE A 64 8.55 0.06 -8.32
CA ILE A 64 9.19 -1.22 -8.58
C ILE A 64 9.85 -1.63 -7.24
N SER A 65 9.06 -1.83 -6.20
CA SER A 65 9.42 -2.66 -5.07
C SER A 65 8.97 -4.02 -5.52
N PRO A 66 9.87 -5.00 -5.68
CA PRO A 66 9.40 -6.36 -5.77
C PRO A 66 8.57 -6.54 -4.51
N ILE A 67 7.29 -6.85 -4.70
CA ILE A 67 6.46 -7.52 -3.72
C ILE A 67 7.44 -8.44 -2.98
N LYS A 68 7.70 -8.15 -1.70
CA LYS A 68 8.36 -9.12 -0.82
C LYS A 68 7.37 -10.27 -0.76
N GLN A 69 7.37 -11.07 -1.81
CA GLN A 69 6.92 -12.44 -1.76
C GLN A 69 7.82 -12.98 -0.67
N ASN A 70 7.22 -13.21 0.49
CA ASN A 70 7.82 -13.94 1.57
C ASN A 70 7.91 -15.40 1.05
N THR A 71 8.69 -15.62 -0.01
CA THR A 71 8.98 -16.93 -0.55
C THR A 71 9.81 -17.59 0.52
N PHE A 72 9.18 -18.50 1.25
CA PHE A 72 9.87 -19.36 2.18
C PHE A 72 10.95 -20.09 1.37
N TYR A 73 12.22 -19.87 1.70
CA TYR A 73 13.34 -20.37 0.89
C TYR A 73 13.35 -21.91 0.82
N ASP A 74 12.72 -22.56 1.81
CA ASP A 74 12.67 -24.01 1.93
C ASP A 74 11.73 -24.66 0.91
N ASP A 75 10.82 -23.89 0.29
CA ASP A 75 9.89 -24.38 -0.74
C ASP A 75 10.46 -24.31 -2.16
N LEU A 76 11.65 -23.71 -2.34
CA LEU A 76 12.27 -23.49 -3.65
C LEU A 76 13.16 -24.66 -4.06
N SER A 77 13.09 -25.04 -5.33
CA SER A 77 14.07 -25.98 -5.90
C SER A 77 15.47 -25.37 -5.90
N THR A 78 16.51 -26.21 -5.83
CA THR A 78 17.92 -25.79 -5.89
C THR A 78 18.24 -24.91 -7.10
N ASN A 79 17.61 -25.17 -8.25
CA ASN A 79 17.76 -24.36 -9.46
C ASN A 79 17.08 -22.99 -9.36
N GLU A 80 15.96 -22.90 -8.66
CA GLU A 80 15.25 -21.63 -8.43
C GLU A 80 16.02 -20.76 -7.44
N LEU A 81 16.57 -21.38 -6.39
CA LEU A 81 17.42 -20.70 -5.43
C LEU A 81 18.69 -20.12 -6.08
N LYS A 82 19.35 -20.89 -6.97
CA LYS A 82 20.48 -20.41 -7.77
C LYS A 82 20.11 -19.20 -8.63
N LYS A 83 18.98 -19.25 -9.33
CA LYS A 83 18.49 -18.11 -10.14
C LYS A 83 18.22 -16.87 -9.29
N LEU A 84 17.64 -17.06 -8.10
CA LEU A 84 17.35 -15.97 -7.18
C LEU A 84 18.63 -15.31 -6.67
N LEU A 85 19.63 -16.10 -6.28
CA LEU A 85 20.95 -15.61 -5.83
C LEU A 85 21.62 -14.76 -6.93
N ILE A 86 21.69 -15.26 -8.16
CA ILE A 86 22.26 -14.53 -9.29
C ILE A 86 21.55 -13.19 -9.50
N LYS A 87 20.21 -13.18 -9.42
CA LYS A 87 19.41 -11.95 -9.56
C LYS A 87 19.75 -10.93 -8.47
N LYS A 88 19.95 -11.40 -7.23
CA LYS A 88 20.35 -10.56 -6.09
C LYS A 88 21.77 -10.01 -6.24
N ASP A 89 22.72 -10.80 -6.73
CA ASP A 89 24.09 -10.34 -6.99
C ASP A 89 24.15 -9.24 -8.06
N ILE A 90 23.34 -9.37 -9.12
CA ILE A 90 23.21 -8.33 -10.16
C ILE A 90 22.62 -7.04 -9.56
N GLU A 91 21.60 -7.16 -8.72
CA GLU A 91 20.97 -6.03 -8.03
C GLU A 91 21.97 -5.29 -7.12
N ILE A 92 22.72 -6.05 -6.31
CA ILE A 92 23.79 -5.50 -5.45
C ILE A 92 24.85 -4.78 -6.29
N THR A 93 25.27 -5.37 -7.41
CA THR A 93 26.28 -4.77 -8.30
C THR A 93 25.80 -3.44 -8.89
N ARG A 94 24.53 -3.38 -9.35
CA ARG A 94 23.91 -2.14 -9.86
C ARG A 94 23.83 -1.06 -8.78
N LEU A 95 23.40 -1.43 -7.57
CA LEU A 95 23.30 -0.51 -6.45
C LEU A 95 24.67 0.04 -6.03
N LYS A 96 25.69 -0.83 -5.94
CA LYS A 96 27.08 -0.41 -5.67
C LYS A 96 27.61 0.54 -6.75
N LYS A 97 27.35 0.26 -8.02
CA LYS A 97 27.73 1.14 -9.14
C LYS A 97 27.04 2.49 -9.04
N ASN A 98 25.73 2.51 -8.79
CA ASN A 98 24.97 3.76 -8.62
C ASN A 98 25.48 4.58 -7.43
N TYR A 99 25.79 3.93 -6.31
CA TYR A 99 26.38 4.58 -5.14
C TYR A 99 27.77 5.17 -5.44
N LEU A 100 28.59 4.48 -6.22
CA LEU A 100 29.89 5.00 -6.66
C LEU A 100 29.73 6.23 -7.56
N VAL A 101 28.78 6.18 -8.51
CA VAL A 101 28.47 7.30 -9.41
C VAL A 101 27.95 8.51 -8.63
N THR A 102 27.06 8.31 -7.65
CA THR A 102 26.56 9.42 -6.82
C THR A 102 27.66 10.01 -5.92
N LYS A 103 28.57 9.20 -5.39
CA LYS A 103 29.72 9.65 -4.59
C LYS A 103 30.76 10.43 -5.42
N GLN A 104 31.00 10.04 -6.68
CA GLN A 104 31.86 10.80 -7.60
C GLN A 104 31.20 12.11 -8.04
N ASN A 105 29.88 12.13 -8.21
CA ASN A 105 29.12 13.32 -8.61
C ASN A 105 28.75 14.26 -7.45
N THR A 106 29.07 13.95 -6.19
CA THR A 106 28.76 14.83 -5.05
C THR A 106 29.63 16.09 -5.00
N SER A 107 30.58 16.27 -5.93
CA SER A 107 31.26 17.55 -6.13
C SER A 107 30.57 18.47 -7.13
N GLU A 108 29.69 18.00 -8.00
CA GLU A 108 28.97 18.87 -8.95
C GLU A 108 27.57 18.33 -9.26
N LYS A 109 26.54 19.04 -8.78
CA LYS A 109 25.14 18.80 -9.15
C LYS A 109 24.96 18.94 -10.66
N LYS A 110 25.09 17.85 -11.42
CA LYS A 110 24.63 17.81 -12.81
C LYS A 110 23.12 17.54 -12.83
N VAL A 111 22.35 18.63 -12.87
CA VAL A 111 20.93 18.59 -13.20
C VAL A 111 20.81 18.09 -14.64
N PHE A 112 20.31 16.88 -14.83
CA PHE A 112 19.87 16.43 -16.16
C PHE A 112 18.59 17.20 -16.51
N VAL A 113 18.74 18.35 -17.19
CA VAL A 113 17.63 19.04 -17.84
C VAL A 113 17.33 18.28 -19.13
N SER A 114 16.32 17.41 -19.12
CA SER A 114 15.79 16.86 -20.37
C SER A 114 14.95 17.93 -21.06
N PHE A 115 15.50 18.57 -22.09
CA PHE A 115 14.69 19.40 -22.99
C PHE A 115 13.82 18.49 -23.85
N PHE A 116 12.56 18.28 -23.46
CA PHE A 116 11.55 17.79 -24.39
C PHE A 116 11.27 18.89 -25.41
N LYS A 117 11.89 18.76 -26.59
CA LYS A 117 11.58 19.60 -27.74
C LYS A 117 10.14 19.28 -28.18
N LYS A 118 9.18 20.12 -27.81
CA LYS A 118 7.85 20.12 -28.44
C LYS A 118 8.06 20.47 -29.91
N ASN A 119 7.84 19.51 -30.82
CA ASN A 119 7.60 19.82 -32.22
C ASN A 119 6.27 20.56 -32.29
N THR A 120 6.33 21.89 -32.39
CA THR A 120 5.23 22.69 -32.94
C THR A 120 5.22 22.50 -34.45
N LYS A 121 4.00 22.31 -34.97
CA LYS A 121 3.63 21.90 -36.33
C LYS A 121 4.38 22.59 -37.46
#